data_AF-A0A534IKS7-F1
#
_entry.id   AF-A0A534IKS7-F1
#
_cell.length_a   1.000
_cell.length_b   1.000
_cell.length_c   1.000
_cell.angle_alpha   90.00
_cell.angle_beta   90.00
_cell.angle_gamma   90.00
#
_symmetry.space_group_name_H-M   'P 1'
#
loop_
_entity.id
_entity.type
_entity.pdbx_description
1 polymer ?
#
loop_
_entity_poly.entity_id
_entity_poly.type
_entity_poly.pdbx_seq_one_letter_code
_entity_poly.pdbx_strand_id
1 'polypeptide(L)'
;AHYLTLSGPQLALIIIGYGFVASVLPVWLLLAPRDYLSTFLKVGTVALLAVGVLIARPELQMAAITKFVDGTGPVWSGSLFPFLFITVACGAVSGWHSLISSGTTPKMIESETQIAFIGYGGMLMESFVAIMAMIAASVIHPGVYFAMNTGAGLIGTTAAHAADVVSSWGFTVTPDMLNQVAHDVGELSVLSRTGGAPTLAVGMATIFSSFLGGRTLMAFWYHFVILFEALFILTTVDAGTRVCRFMIQDLVGHAIPAFKETRAWGNNLIGSAVSCVLWGYLLYAGVIDPYGGIWTMWPLFGATNQMLAAIALSLCTVVLFKMKRERYAWVTIVPTAWLVVCTVTAGLEKVLSPDPKVGFLSHAAKFSHALAENQVLAPAKSLTEMGRVIFNDYVDATLAGLAVSIVVIVVAYAFVSIRRARATPQSTAIEIGGPAGAAVGHG
;
A
#
# COMPACT_ATOMS: atom_id res chain seq x y z
N ALA A 1 -21.14 4.62 -27.53
CA ALA A 1 -19.79 4.90 -27.00
C ALA A 1 -19.79 5.78 -25.74
N HIS A 2 -20.64 6.81 -25.64
CA HIS A 2 -20.66 7.74 -24.47
C HIS A 2 -21.08 7.15 -23.10
N TYR A 3 -21.74 5.99 -23.05
CA TYR A 3 -22.15 5.38 -21.78
C TYR A 3 -20.98 4.77 -20.98
N LEU A 4 -19.82 4.56 -21.61
CA LEU A 4 -18.61 4.00 -20.99
C LEU A 4 -17.51 5.04 -20.73
N THR A 5 -17.73 6.31 -21.12
CA THR A 5 -16.81 7.42 -20.84
C THR A 5 -17.21 8.10 -19.53
N LEU A 6 -16.90 7.46 -18.41
CA LEU A 6 -17.18 7.98 -17.07
C LEU A 6 -16.04 8.90 -16.63
N SER A 7 -16.39 10.04 -16.03
CA SER A 7 -15.41 10.94 -15.41
C SER A 7 -14.80 10.28 -14.17
N GLY A 8 -13.60 10.71 -13.77
CA GLY A 8 -12.94 10.26 -12.56
C GLY A 8 -13.86 10.27 -11.33
N PRO A 9 -14.56 11.38 -11.02
CA PRO A 9 -15.46 11.45 -9.87
C PRO A 9 -16.61 10.44 -9.95
N GLN A 10 -17.15 10.18 -11.15
CA GLN A 10 -18.19 9.17 -11.35
C GLN A 10 -17.65 7.76 -11.10
N LEU A 11 -16.45 7.45 -11.60
CA LEU A 11 -15.77 6.18 -11.34
C LEU A 11 -15.50 5.98 -9.85
N ALA A 12 -15.05 7.02 -9.15
CA ALA A 12 -14.84 6.97 -7.70
C ALA A 12 -16.13 6.59 -6.95
N LEU A 13 -17.26 7.26 -7.26
CA LEU A 13 -18.55 6.94 -6.66
C LEU A 13 -19.03 5.52 -6.97
N ILE A 14 -18.78 5.03 -8.19
CA ILE A 14 -19.11 3.66 -8.58
C ILE A 14 -18.26 2.64 -7.80
N ILE A 15 -16.96 2.91 -7.62
CA ILE A 15 -16.07 2.04 -6.84
C ILE A 15 -16.48 2.01 -5.35
N ILE A 16 -16.92 3.14 -4.80
CA ILE A 16 -17.45 3.21 -3.43
C ILE A 16 -18.73 2.39 -3.31
N GLY A 17 -19.66 2.56 -4.26
CA GLY A 17 -20.89 1.77 -4.32
C GLY A 17 -20.62 0.27 -4.47
N TYR A 18 -19.65 -0.09 -5.32
CA TYR A 18 -19.16 -1.47 -5.47
C TYR A 18 -18.63 -2.01 -4.15
N GLY A 19 -17.74 -1.28 -3.46
CA GLY A 19 -17.19 -1.71 -2.18
C GLY A 19 -18.26 -1.93 -1.11
N PHE A 20 -19.29 -1.08 -1.09
CA PHE A 20 -20.44 -1.25 -0.21
C PHE A 20 -21.18 -2.56 -0.51
N VAL A 21 -21.61 -2.77 -1.75
CA VAL A 21 -22.33 -3.98 -2.17
C VAL A 21 -21.48 -5.23 -1.92
N ALA A 22 -20.21 -5.21 -2.34
CA ALA A 22 -19.29 -6.33 -2.19
C ALA A 22 -19.09 -6.72 -0.72
N SER A 23 -18.93 -5.74 0.19
CA SER A 23 -18.69 -6.01 1.61
C SER A 23 -19.90 -6.54 2.37
N VAL A 24 -21.12 -6.15 1.95
CA VAL A 24 -22.39 -6.58 2.55
C VAL A 24 -22.76 -7.98 2.10
N LEU A 25 -22.50 -8.32 0.83
CA LEU A 25 -22.85 -9.64 0.30
C LEU A 25 -22.08 -10.76 1.00
N PRO A 26 -22.66 -11.98 1.09
CA PRO A 26 -21.96 -13.14 1.64
C PRO A 26 -20.67 -13.46 0.89
N VAL A 27 -19.64 -13.90 1.62
CA VAL A 27 -18.30 -14.20 1.07
C VAL A 27 -18.37 -15.22 -0.06
N TRP A 28 -19.20 -16.26 0.08
CA TRP A 28 -19.37 -17.32 -0.92
C TRP A 28 -20.00 -16.85 -2.23
N LEU A 29 -20.75 -15.74 -2.21
CA LEU A 29 -21.52 -15.28 -3.37
C LEU A 29 -20.66 -14.48 -4.35
N LEU A 30 -19.77 -13.61 -3.84
CA LEU A 30 -18.96 -12.71 -4.68
C LEU A 30 -17.47 -12.89 -4.46
N LEU A 31 -17.00 -12.79 -3.21
CA LEU A 31 -15.57 -12.74 -2.90
C LEU A 31 -14.87 -14.05 -3.29
N ALA A 32 -15.36 -15.19 -2.82
CA ALA A 32 -14.75 -16.50 -3.08
C ALA A 32 -14.66 -16.86 -4.59
N PRO A 33 -15.75 -16.80 -5.38
CA PRO A 33 -15.66 -17.12 -6.81
C PRO A 33 -14.82 -16.11 -7.59
N ARG A 34 -14.88 -14.82 -7.26
CA ARG A 34 -14.03 -13.78 -7.87
C ARG A 34 -12.56 -14.05 -7.58
N ASP A 35 -12.21 -14.29 -6.32
CA ASP A 35 -10.82 -14.48 -5.92
C ASP A 35 -10.25 -15.79 -6.49
N TYR A 36 -11.07 -16.83 -6.64
CA TYR A 36 -10.68 -18.06 -7.34
C TYR A 36 -10.35 -17.80 -8.83
N LEU A 37 -11.22 -17.10 -9.57
CA LEU A 37 -10.96 -16.73 -10.97
C LEU A 37 -9.74 -15.80 -11.10
N SER A 38 -9.63 -14.81 -10.20
CA SER A 38 -8.51 -13.88 -10.12
C SER A 38 -7.19 -14.62 -9.87
N THR A 39 -7.21 -15.70 -9.09
CA THR A 39 -6.01 -16.52 -8.84
C THR A 39 -5.45 -17.13 -10.12
N PHE A 40 -6.28 -17.69 -11.00
CA PHE A 40 -5.79 -18.22 -12.28
C PHE A 40 -5.18 -17.14 -13.17
N LEU A 41 -5.84 -15.98 -13.25
CA LEU A 41 -5.30 -14.86 -14.00
C LEU A 41 -3.97 -14.38 -13.40
N LYS A 42 -3.88 -14.30 -12.06
CA LYS A 42 -2.68 -13.83 -11.37
C LYS A 42 -1.51 -14.77 -11.55
N VAL A 43 -1.71 -16.05 -11.24
CA VAL A 43 -0.66 -17.08 -11.40
C VAL A 43 -0.25 -17.18 -12.88
N GLY A 44 -1.20 -17.15 -13.80
CA GLY A 44 -0.94 -17.16 -15.24
C GLY A 44 -0.10 -15.98 -15.71
N THR A 45 -0.47 -14.75 -15.33
CA THR A 45 0.27 -13.53 -15.70
C THR A 45 1.67 -13.49 -15.10
N VAL A 46 1.83 -13.89 -13.84
CA VAL A 46 3.14 -13.94 -13.17
C VAL A 46 4.03 -15.02 -13.80
N ALA A 47 3.47 -16.20 -14.11
CA ALA A 47 4.21 -17.25 -14.81
C ALA A 47 4.61 -16.80 -16.23
N LEU A 48 3.72 -16.13 -16.96
CA LEU A 48 4.03 -15.57 -18.27
C LEU A 48 5.14 -14.51 -18.19
N LEU A 49 5.12 -13.66 -17.17
CA LEU A 49 6.17 -12.68 -16.93
C LEU A 49 7.52 -13.35 -16.63
N ALA A 50 7.52 -14.39 -15.79
CA ALA A 50 8.73 -15.14 -15.47
C ALA A 50 9.35 -15.77 -16.73
N VAL A 51 8.53 -16.44 -17.54
CA VAL A 51 8.97 -17.02 -18.83
C VAL A 51 9.45 -15.91 -19.76
N GLY A 52 8.73 -14.79 -19.81
CA GLY A 52 9.09 -13.64 -20.64
C GLY A 52 10.45 -13.06 -20.28
N VAL A 53 10.76 -12.92 -19.00
CA VAL A 53 12.09 -12.47 -18.52
C VAL A 53 13.19 -13.44 -18.95
N LEU A 54 12.98 -14.75 -18.83
CA LEU A 54 13.99 -15.75 -19.20
C LEU A 54 14.27 -15.81 -20.70
N ILE A 55 13.24 -15.58 -21.52
CA ILE A 55 13.34 -15.57 -22.99
C ILE A 55 13.92 -14.24 -23.48
N ALA A 56 13.33 -13.13 -23.07
CA ALA A 56 13.69 -11.79 -23.52
C ALA A 56 15.07 -11.35 -23.01
N ARG A 57 15.46 -11.83 -21.82
CA ARG A 57 16.71 -11.45 -21.12
C ARG A 57 16.93 -9.94 -21.16
N PRO A 58 15.96 -9.15 -20.67
CA PRO A 58 15.98 -7.72 -20.89
C PRO A 58 17.14 -7.09 -20.10
N GLU A 59 17.79 -6.11 -20.72
CA GLU A 59 18.83 -5.33 -20.05
C GLU A 59 18.19 -4.44 -18.99
N LEU A 60 18.72 -4.50 -17.76
CA LEU A 60 18.31 -3.60 -16.68
C LEU A 60 19.00 -2.25 -16.90
N GLN A 61 18.23 -1.25 -17.31
CA GLN A 61 18.70 0.09 -17.63
C GLN A 61 18.92 0.95 -16.37
N MET A 62 18.23 0.63 -15.27
CA MET A 62 18.41 1.33 -14.00
C MET A 62 19.70 0.87 -13.30
N ALA A 63 20.49 1.83 -12.81
CA ALA A 63 21.69 1.53 -12.01
C ALA A 63 21.31 0.82 -10.70
N ALA A 64 22.15 -0.14 -10.27
CA ALA A 64 21.95 -0.87 -9.02
C ALA A 64 21.90 0.05 -7.78
N ILE A 65 22.66 1.16 -7.80
CA ILE A 65 22.59 2.24 -6.82
C ILE A 65 22.44 3.54 -7.61
N THR A 66 21.32 4.23 -7.39
CA THR A 66 21.08 5.53 -8.02
C THR A 66 21.70 6.66 -7.18
N LYS A 67 21.95 7.80 -7.81
CA LYS A 67 22.44 9.00 -7.12
C LYS A 67 21.50 9.54 -6.04
N PHE A 68 20.22 9.13 -6.06
CA PHE A 68 19.18 9.56 -5.12
C PHE A 68 19.18 8.78 -3.80
N VAL A 69 20.15 7.88 -3.59
CA VAL A 69 20.33 7.17 -2.32
C VAL A 69 20.59 8.12 -1.13
N ASP A 70 21.05 9.33 -1.43
CA ASP A 70 21.25 10.45 -0.50
C ASP A 70 19.93 11.10 -0.01
N GLY A 71 18.79 10.68 -0.57
CA GLY A 71 17.47 11.13 -0.19
C GLY A 71 16.94 12.33 -0.96
N THR A 72 17.63 12.78 -2.03
CA THR A 72 17.15 13.86 -2.91
C THR A 72 16.28 13.35 -4.06
N GLY A 73 15.65 12.19 -3.92
CA GLY A 73 14.87 11.55 -4.97
C GLY A 73 13.65 12.37 -5.42
N PRO A 74 13.34 12.44 -6.73
CA PRO A 74 12.20 13.20 -7.24
C PRO A 74 10.86 12.51 -6.99
N VAL A 75 10.85 11.18 -6.86
CA VAL A 75 9.67 10.37 -6.56
C VAL A 75 9.39 10.35 -5.05
N TRP A 76 10.45 10.35 -4.25
CA TRP A 76 10.36 10.34 -2.79
C TRP A 76 11.56 11.04 -2.16
N SER A 77 11.32 11.88 -1.17
CA SER A 77 12.35 12.59 -0.40
C SER A 77 12.58 11.94 0.97
N GLY A 78 13.84 11.84 1.37
CA GLY A 78 14.29 11.23 2.62
C GLY A 78 15.31 10.11 2.41
N SER A 79 16.14 9.83 3.43
CA SER A 79 17.19 8.82 3.37
C SER A 79 16.66 7.41 3.08
N LEU A 80 17.49 6.55 2.46
CA LEU A 80 17.07 5.18 2.15
C LEU A 80 16.55 4.42 3.39
N PHE A 81 17.28 4.51 4.51
CA PHE A 81 16.78 4.01 5.80
C PHE A 81 16.45 5.20 6.70
N PRO A 82 15.31 5.18 7.41
CA PRO A 82 14.33 4.08 7.51
C PRO A 82 13.25 4.02 6.41
N PHE A 83 13.21 4.99 5.48
CA PHE A 83 12.08 5.15 4.56
C PHE A 83 11.82 3.97 3.62
N LEU A 84 12.80 3.12 3.32
CA LEU A 84 12.63 1.92 2.49
C LEU A 84 11.44 1.05 2.94
N PHE A 85 11.27 0.88 4.25
CA PHE A 85 10.17 0.08 4.80
C PHE A 85 8.82 0.79 4.68
N ILE A 86 8.80 2.11 4.54
CA ILE A 86 7.56 2.88 4.35
C ILE A 86 7.22 3.01 2.86
N THR A 87 8.23 3.16 2.00
CA THR A 87 8.03 3.34 0.55
C THR A 87 7.71 2.03 -0.15
N VAL A 88 8.36 0.93 0.24
CA VAL A 88 8.16 -0.41 -0.33
C VAL A 88 7.18 -1.19 0.56
N ALA A 89 5.91 -0.76 0.55
CA ALA A 89 4.90 -1.23 1.50
C ALA A 89 4.74 -2.77 1.54
N CYS A 90 4.27 -3.40 0.46
CA CYS A 90 4.04 -4.85 0.47
C CYS A 90 5.31 -5.69 0.24
N GLY A 91 6.35 -5.10 -0.35
CA GLY A 91 7.59 -5.79 -0.73
C GLY A 91 8.67 -5.86 0.34
N ALA A 92 8.68 -4.95 1.33
CA ALA A 92 9.62 -5.02 2.46
C ALA A 92 9.04 -5.83 3.62
N VAL A 93 7.91 -5.39 4.20
CA VAL A 93 7.08 -6.14 5.16
C VAL A 93 5.65 -5.60 5.11
N SER A 94 4.64 -6.47 5.02
CA SER A 94 3.23 -6.04 4.94
C SER A 94 2.43 -6.34 6.21
N GLY A 95 2.03 -5.28 6.92
CA GLY A 95 1.07 -5.39 8.02
C GLY A 95 -0.34 -5.65 7.53
N TRP A 96 -0.71 -5.10 6.38
CA TRP A 96 -2.01 -5.34 5.76
C TRP A 96 -2.25 -6.82 5.46
N HIS A 97 -1.23 -7.54 4.96
CA HIS A 97 -1.34 -8.99 4.74
C HIS A 97 -1.69 -9.75 6.02
N SER A 98 -1.08 -9.40 7.16
CA SER A 98 -1.39 -10.04 8.44
C SER A 98 -2.86 -9.86 8.85
N LEU A 99 -3.41 -8.66 8.64
CA LEU A 99 -4.78 -8.31 8.98
C LEU A 99 -5.76 -9.03 8.05
N ILE A 100 -5.54 -9.02 6.73
CA ILE A 100 -6.41 -9.72 5.77
C ILE A 100 -6.33 -11.24 5.94
N SER A 101 -5.13 -11.79 6.12
CA SER A 101 -4.94 -13.23 6.32
C SER A 101 -5.66 -13.70 7.58
N SER A 102 -5.63 -12.93 8.67
CA SER A 102 -6.33 -13.28 9.92
C SER A 102 -7.86 -13.35 9.76
N GLY A 103 -8.42 -12.55 8.84
CA GLY A 103 -9.87 -12.48 8.61
C GLY A 103 -10.41 -13.55 7.67
N THR A 104 -9.55 -14.12 6.82
CA THR A 104 -9.94 -15.00 5.70
C THR A 104 -9.32 -16.39 5.80
N THR A 105 -7.99 -16.50 5.86
CA THR A 105 -7.26 -17.78 5.78
C THR A 105 -7.69 -18.78 6.86
N PRO A 106 -7.77 -18.45 8.16
CA PRO A 106 -8.20 -19.40 9.20
C PRO A 106 -9.61 -19.99 8.99
N LYS A 107 -10.47 -19.31 8.23
CA LYS A 107 -11.84 -19.75 7.95
C LYS A 107 -11.93 -20.66 6.73
N MET A 108 -10.85 -20.77 5.96
CA MET A 108 -10.79 -21.53 4.70
C MET A 108 -9.81 -22.71 4.75
N ILE A 109 -8.91 -22.74 5.74
CA ILE A 109 -8.03 -23.90 5.95
C ILE A 109 -8.79 -25.04 6.62
N GLU A 110 -8.51 -26.26 6.18
CA GLU A 110 -9.15 -27.47 6.72
C GLU A 110 -8.36 -28.04 7.91
N SER A 111 -7.04 -27.82 7.93
CA SER A 111 -6.13 -28.36 8.95
C SER A 111 -4.97 -27.40 9.21
N GLU A 112 -4.49 -27.37 10.45
CA GLU A 112 -3.30 -26.60 10.85
C GLU A 112 -2.04 -27.02 10.10
N THR A 113 -1.96 -28.27 9.63
CA THR A 113 -0.85 -28.78 8.83
C THR A 113 -0.66 -28.00 7.52
N GLN A 114 -1.73 -27.36 7.02
CA GLN A 114 -1.70 -26.54 5.80
C GLN A 114 -1.11 -25.14 6.05
N ILE A 115 -1.03 -24.67 7.30
CA ILE A 115 -0.61 -23.30 7.64
C ILE A 115 0.80 -23.01 7.14
N ALA A 116 1.73 -23.95 7.32
CA ALA A 116 3.12 -23.77 6.87
C ALA A 116 3.19 -23.65 5.34
N PHE A 117 2.49 -24.54 4.61
CA PHE A 117 2.47 -24.50 3.14
C PHE A 117 1.85 -23.21 2.61
N ILE A 118 0.70 -22.80 3.15
CA ILE A 118 -0.02 -21.60 2.68
C ILE A 118 0.75 -20.32 3.06
N GLY A 119 1.20 -20.21 4.31
CA GLY A 119 1.91 -19.03 4.79
C GLY A 119 3.28 -18.86 4.14
N TYR A 120 4.13 -19.90 4.20
CA TYR A 120 5.46 -19.85 3.60
C TYR A 120 5.41 -19.82 2.06
N GLY A 121 4.50 -20.60 1.45
CA GLY A 121 4.27 -20.57 0.01
C GLY A 121 3.81 -19.20 -0.47
N GLY A 122 2.88 -18.56 0.26
CA GLY A 122 2.46 -17.17 0.00
C GLY A 122 3.62 -16.19 0.08
N MET A 123 4.46 -16.28 1.12
CA MET A 123 5.66 -15.45 1.25
C MET A 123 6.63 -15.59 0.07
N LEU A 124 6.88 -16.82 -0.38
CA LEU A 124 7.74 -17.08 -1.55
C LEU A 124 7.16 -16.52 -2.84
N MET A 125 5.84 -16.68 -3.05
CA MET A 125 5.17 -16.14 -4.24
C MET A 125 5.19 -14.61 -4.27
N GLU A 126 4.92 -13.95 -3.14
CA GLU A 126 5.04 -12.49 -3.03
C GLU A 126 6.47 -12.01 -3.28
N SER A 127 7.47 -12.70 -2.73
CA SER A 127 8.89 -12.38 -2.95
C SER A 127 9.27 -12.53 -4.43
N PHE A 128 8.75 -13.56 -5.10
CA PHE A 128 8.96 -13.77 -6.52
C PHE A 128 8.34 -12.65 -7.37
N VAL A 129 7.09 -12.26 -7.06
CA VAL A 129 6.43 -11.13 -7.73
C VAL A 129 7.18 -9.83 -7.51
N ALA A 130 7.71 -9.58 -6.30
CA ALA A 130 8.52 -8.40 -6.00
C ALA A 130 9.78 -8.33 -6.88
N ILE A 131 10.48 -9.45 -7.07
CA ILE A 131 11.64 -9.53 -8.00
C ILE A 131 11.21 -9.21 -9.42
N MET A 132 10.10 -9.78 -9.89
CA MET A 132 9.59 -9.53 -11.24
C MET A 132 9.18 -8.07 -11.45
N ALA A 133 8.58 -7.43 -10.43
CA ALA A 133 8.24 -6.02 -10.46
C ALA A 133 9.49 -5.12 -10.52
N MET A 134 10.56 -5.46 -9.78
CA MET A 134 11.85 -4.75 -9.88
C MET A 134 12.47 -4.88 -11.27
N ILE A 135 12.42 -6.07 -11.88
CA ILE A 135 12.89 -6.27 -13.25
C ILE A 135 12.06 -5.43 -14.21
N ALA A 136 10.73 -5.53 -14.18
CA ALA A 136 9.83 -4.78 -15.06
C ALA A 136 10.06 -3.27 -14.95
N ALA A 137 10.22 -2.73 -13.74
CA ALA A 137 10.52 -1.31 -13.53
C ALA A 137 11.91 -0.91 -14.06
N SER A 138 12.91 -1.78 -13.93
CA SER A 138 14.30 -1.49 -14.29
C SER A 138 14.62 -1.67 -15.78
N VAL A 139 13.74 -2.34 -16.54
CA VAL A 139 13.84 -2.43 -18.01
C VAL A 139 13.42 -1.13 -18.69
N ILE A 140 12.58 -0.32 -18.04
CA ILE A 140 12.14 0.95 -18.57
C ILE A 140 13.33 1.92 -18.61
N HIS A 141 13.45 2.68 -19.70
CA HIS A 141 14.43 3.74 -19.81
C HIS A 141 14.33 4.70 -18.60
N PRO A 142 15.41 4.97 -17.84
CA PRO A 142 15.33 5.72 -16.58
C PRO A 142 14.64 7.08 -16.69
N GLY A 143 14.88 7.82 -17.77
CA GLY A 143 14.19 9.09 -18.00
C GLY A 143 12.68 8.95 -18.21
N VAL A 144 12.23 7.87 -18.86
CA VAL A 144 10.80 7.56 -18.99
C VAL A 144 10.23 7.15 -17.63
N TYR A 145 10.95 6.30 -16.88
CA TYR A 145 10.57 5.90 -15.53
C TYR A 145 10.33 7.12 -14.62
N PHE A 146 11.26 8.08 -14.59
CA PHE A 146 11.11 9.27 -13.75
C PHE A 146 10.01 10.22 -14.25
N ALA A 147 9.82 10.35 -15.57
CA ALA A 147 8.71 11.13 -16.14
C ALA A 147 7.32 10.52 -15.79
N MET A 148 7.24 9.20 -15.71
CA MET A 148 6.01 8.50 -15.31
C MET A 148 5.72 8.64 -13.80
N ASN A 149 6.76 8.50 -12.97
CA ASN A 149 6.63 8.36 -11.52
C ASN A 149 6.80 9.67 -10.74
N THR A 150 7.05 10.80 -11.41
CA THR A 150 7.13 12.11 -10.76
C THR A 150 5.85 12.90 -10.99
N GLY A 151 5.35 13.55 -9.92
CA GLY A 151 4.13 14.34 -9.98
C GLY A 151 4.23 15.56 -10.90
N ALA A 152 3.09 15.95 -11.48
CA ALA A 152 3.01 17.04 -12.47
C ALA A 152 3.42 18.41 -11.91
N GLY A 153 3.44 18.58 -10.58
CA GLY A 153 3.96 19.79 -9.93
C GLY A 153 5.46 20.00 -10.12
N LEU A 154 6.25 18.94 -10.37
CA LEU A 154 7.70 19.02 -10.58
C LEU A 154 8.08 19.00 -12.06
N ILE A 155 7.44 18.15 -12.86
CA ILE A 155 7.80 17.92 -14.27
C ILE A 155 6.84 18.60 -15.27
N GLY A 156 5.78 19.24 -14.78
CA GLY A 156 4.69 19.80 -15.60
C GLY A 156 3.82 18.74 -16.25
N THR A 157 3.01 19.17 -17.21
CA THR A 157 2.02 18.34 -17.92
C THR A 157 2.35 18.09 -19.39
N THR A 158 3.41 18.71 -19.91
CA THR A 158 3.80 18.59 -21.32
C THR A 158 5.05 17.73 -21.46
N ALA A 159 5.13 16.95 -22.54
CA ALA A 159 6.29 16.09 -22.82
C ALA A 159 7.59 16.91 -22.98
N ALA A 160 7.50 18.12 -23.53
CA ALA A 160 8.62 19.05 -23.65
C ALA A 160 9.22 19.42 -22.29
N HIS A 161 8.39 19.96 -21.39
CA HIS A 161 8.87 20.40 -20.09
C HIS A 161 9.33 19.22 -19.23
N ALA A 162 8.60 18.09 -19.27
CA ALA A 162 8.99 16.90 -18.54
C ALA A 162 10.35 16.35 -19.02
N ALA A 163 10.59 16.36 -20.33
CA ALA A 163 11.86 15.94 -20.89
C ALA A 163 13.03 16.84 -20.45
N ASP A 164 12.83 18.16 -20.45
CA ASP A 164 13.84 19.13 -20.00
C ASP A 164 14.19 18.93 -18.52
N VAL A 165 13.17 18.83 -17.66
CA VAL A 165 13.34 18.66 -16.22
C VAL A 165 14.04 17.33 -15.90
N VAL A 166 13.58 16.22 -16.49
CA VAL A 166 14.17 14.90 -16.23
C VAL A 166 15.59 14.80 -16.79
N SER A 167 15.85 15.42 -17.95
CA SER A 167 17.21 15.51 -18.50
C SER A 167 18.14 16.34 -17.63
N SER A 168 17.63 17.37 -16.94
CA SER A 168 18.42 18.13 -15.95
C SER A 168 18.87 17.26 -14.77
N TRP A 169 18.20 16.13 -14.51
CA TRP A 169 18.62 15.13 -13.53
C TRP A 169 19.63 14.13 -14.09
N GLY A 170 20.14 14.32 -15.30
CA GLY A 170 21.14 13.43 -15.90
C GLY A 170 20.57 12.17 -16.54
N PHE A 171 19.25 12.13 -16.81
CA PHE A 171 18.63 11.05 -17.58
C PHE A 171 18.20 11.59 -18.94
N THR A 172 18.98 11.33 -19.98
CA THR A 172 18.71 11.81 -21.34
C THR A 172 17.39 11.28 -21.86
N VAL A 173 16.36 12.13 -21.92
CA VAL A 173 15.03 11.76 -22.45
C VAL A 173 14.50 12.88 -23.32
N THR A 174 13.86 12.54 -24.43
CA THR A 174 13.29 13.51 -25.37
C THR A 174 11.76 13.51 -25.30
N PRO A 175 11.10 14.60 -25.76
CA PRO A 175 9.64 14.65 -25.83
C PRO A 175 9.09 13.56 -26.76
N ASP A 176 9.80 13.26 -27.86
CA ASP A 176 9.43 12.22 -28.81
C ASP A 176 9.47 10.83 -28.17
N MET A 177 10.46 10.54 -27.31
CA MET A 177 10.49 9.27 -26.57
C MET A 177 9.26 9.11 -25.67
N LEU A 178 8.88 10.18 -24.95
CA LEU A 178 7.72 10.14 -24.05
C LEU A 178 6.41 9.96 -24.82
N ASN A 179 6.25 10.67 -25.94
CA ASN A 179 5.09 10.55 -26.82
C ASN A 179 5.03 9.18 -27.51
N GLN A 180 6.18 8.63 -27.91
CA GLN A 180 6.25 7.32 -28.54
C GLN A 180 5.85 6.22 -27.57
N VAL A 181 6.33 6.26 -26.32
CA VAL A 181 5.92 5.28 -25.30
C VAL A 181 4.42 5.37 -25.05
N ALA A 182 3.86 6.59 -24.95
CA ALA A 182 2.41 6.78 -24.80
C ALA A 182 1.63 6.18 -25.98
N HIS A 183 2.07 6.44 -27.21
CA HIS A 183 1.48 5.85 -28.41
C HIS A 183 1.57 4.32 -28.43
N ASP A 184 2.73 3.75 -28.12
CA ASP A 184 2.96 2.30 -28.15
C ASP A 184 2.08 1.54 -27.14
N VAL A 185 1.80 2.15 -25.98
CA VAL A 185 0.90 1.57 -24.97
C VAL A 185 -0.58 1.92 -25.19
N GLY A 186 -0.89 2.74 -26.19
CA GLY A 186 -2.25 3.14 -26.54
C GLY A 186 -2.86 4.18 -25.60
N GLU A 187 -2.03 5.04 -25.02
CA GLU A 187 -2.43 6.07 -24.06
C GLU A 187 -2.14 7.48 -24.59
N LEU A 188 -2.91 8.47 -24.12
CA LEU A 188 -2.68 9.88 -24.52
C LEU A 188 -1.39 10.46 -23.92
N SER A 189 -1.00 9.97 -22.74
CA SER A 189 0.19 10.40 -22.03
C SER A 189 0.56 9.38 -20.97
N VAL A 190 1.86 9.22 -20.74
CA VAL A 190 2.45 8.41 -19.66
C VAL A 190 2.97 9.28 -18.51
N LEU A 191 2.91 10.60 -18.63
CA LEU A 191 3.46 11.53 -17.65
C LEU A 191 2.67 11.50 -16.34
N SER A 192 3.38 11.58 -15.21
CA SER A 192 2.80 11.70 -13.88
C SER A 192 1.72 10.67 -13.55
N ARG A 193 1.79 9.49 -14.17
CA ARG A 193 1.04 8.29 -13.79
C ARG A 193 1.70 7.64 -12.58
N THR A 194 1.83 8.46 -11.54
CA THR A 194 2.47 8.12 -10.28
C THR A 194 1.75 6.95 -9.64
N GLY A 195 2.53 5.98 -9.16
CA GLY A 195 2.04 4.69 -8.68
C GLY A 195 2.77 3.53 -9.35
N GLY A 196 2.90 2.42 -8.63
CA GLY A 196 3.60 1.23 -9.13
C GLY A 196 2.91 0.56 -10.32
N ALA A 197 1.57 0.65 -10.39
CA ALA A 197 0.75 -0.08 -11.36
C ALA A 197 1.00 0.34 -12.84
N PRO A 198 0.91 1.62 -13.23
CA PRO A 198 1.21 2.03 -14.61
C PRO A 198 2.64 1.71 -15.02
N THR A 199 3.60 1.89 -14.10
CA THR A 199 5.01 1.56 -14.33
C THR A 199 5.22 0.07 -14.55
N LEU A 200 4.62 -0.77 -13.70
CA LEU A 200 4.64 -2.22 -13.87
C LEU A 200 4.05 -2.62 -15.22
N ALA A 201 2.91 -2.02 -15.62
CA ALA A 201 2.26 -2.31 -16.89
C ALA A 201 3.14 -1.95 -18.10
N VAL A 202 3.81 -0.79 -18.10
CA VAL A 202 4.74 -0.43 -19.18
C VAL A 202 5.93 -1.39 -19.22
N GLY A 203 6.51 -1.73 -18.06
CA GLY A 203 7.63 -2.66 -17.96
C GLY A 203 7.28 -4.07 -18.47
N MET A 204 6.16 -4.62 -18.00
CA MET A 204 5.65 -5.91 -18.44
C MET A 204 5.27 -5.90 -19.92
N ALA A 205 4.63 -4.84 -20.42
CA ALA A 205 4.30 -4.73 -21.85
C ALA A 205 5.56 -4.66 -22.73
N THR A 206 6.62 -4.01 -22.25
CA THR A 206 7.92 -3.99 -22.93
C THR A 206 8.53 -5.39 -22.99
N ILE A 207 8.47 -6.14 -21.88
CA ILE A 207 8.95 -7.53 -21.83
C ILE A 207 8.09 -8.42 -22.75
N PHE A 208 6.76 -8.39 -22.63
CA PHE A 208 5.86 -9.23 -23.43
C PHE A 208 5.94 -8.94 -24.92
N SER A 209 5.96 -7.68 -25.33
CA SER A 209 6.08 -7.31 -26.74
C SER A 209 7.41 -7.77 -27.36
N SER A 210 8.48 -7.92 -26.58
CA SER A 210 9.78 -8.36 -27.09
C SER A 210 9.80 -9.82 -27.58
N PHE A 211 8.91 -10.69 -27.07
CA PHE A 211 8.84 -12.10 -27.48
C PHE A 211 7.44 -12.55 -27.95
N LEU A 212 6.38 -11.78 -27.68
CA LEU A 212 4.99 -12.07 -28.10
C LEU A 212 4.37 -10.85 -28.81
N GLY A 213 4.41 -10.91 -30.15
CA GLY A 213 3.61 -10.03 -31.02
C GLY A 213 4.16 -8.62 -31.26
N GLY A 214 5.37 -8.30 -30.79
CA GLY A 214 6.04 -7.05 -31.14
C GLY A 214 5.33 -5.79 -30.63
N ARG A 215 5.75 -4.62 -31.13
CA ARG A 215 5.18 -3.31 -30.74
C ARG A 215 3.68 -3.19 -30.99
N THR A 216 3.11 -3.90 -31.96
CA THR A 216 1.67 -3.82 -32.28
C THR A 216 0.79 -4.37 -31.16
N LEU A 217 1.28 -5.33 -30.35
CA LEU A 217 0.57 -5.84 -29.18
C LEU A 217 0.92 -5.12 -27.88
N MET A 218 1.80 -4.11 -27.89
CA MET A 218 2.21 -3.43 -26.66
C MET A 218 1.04 -2.75 -25.94
N ALA A 219 0.14 -2.10 -26.69
CA ALA A 219 -1.10 -1.55 -26.14
C ALA A 219 -2.00 -2.63 -25.52
N PHE A 220 -2.14 -3.79 -26.17
CA PHE A 220 -2.90 -4.92 -25.63
C PHE A 220 -2.28 -5.42 -24.31
N TRP A 221 -0.97 -5.66 -24.29
CA TRP A 221 -0.26 -6.14 -23.11
C TRP A 221 -0.33 -5.14 -21.96
N TYR A 222 -0.15 -3.85 -22.24
CA TYR A 222 -0.27 -2.80 -21.23
C TYR A 222 -1.67 -2.81 -20.59
N HIS A 223 -2.74 -2.77 -21.39
CA HIS A 223 -4.10 -2.76 -20.86
C HIS A 223 -4.48 -4.08 -20.18
N PHE A 224 -3.93 -5.22 -20.63
CA PHE A 224 -4.08 -6.50 -19.95
C PHE A 224 -3.46 -6.48 -18.55
N VAL A 225 -2.26 -5.91 -18.41
CA VAL A 225 -1.59 -5.79 -17.11
C VAL A 225 -2.33 -4.80 -16.21
N ILE A 226 -2.81 -3.67 -16.74
CA ILE A 226 -3.66 -2.74 -15.97
C ILE A 226 -4.93 -3.43 -15.49
N LEU A 227 -5.58 -4.26 -16.31
CA LEU A 227 -6.75 -5.04 -15.90
C LEU A 227 -6.41 -6.05 -14.79
N PHE A 228 -5.32 -6.80 -14.95
CA PHE A 228 -4.82 -7.73 -13.93
C PHE A 228 -4.61 -7.02 -12.59
N GLU A 229 -4.01 -5.84 -12.60
CA GLU A 229 -3.73 -5.04 -11.41
C GLU A 229 -5.01 -4.45 -10.81
N ALA A 230 -5.94 -3.98 -11.65
CA ALA A 230 -7.25 -3.49 -11.20
C ALA A 230 -8.04 -4.58 -10.45
N LEU A 231 -7.97 -5.84 -10.91
CA LEU A 231 -8.59 -6.97 -10.21
C LEU A 231 -7.97 -7.22 -8.83
N PHE A 232 -6.67 -7.00 -8.68
CA PHE A 232 -6.00 -7.06 -7.38
C PHE A 232 -6.50 -5.96 -6.42
N ILE A 233 -6.65 -4.73 -6.93
CA ILE A 233 -7.18 -3.60 -6.15
C ILE A 233 -8.63 -3.86 -5.72
N LEU A 234 -9.48 -4.38 -6.61
CA LEU A 234 -10.89 -4.66 -6.27
C LEU A 234 -11.04 -5.73 -5.18
N THR A 235 -10.18 -6.75 -5.17
CA THR A 235 -10.13 -7.71 -4.05
C THR A 235 -9.76 -7.02 -2.74
N THR A 236 -8.80 -6.09 -2.78
CA THR A 236 -8.39 -5.33 -1.60
C THR A 236 -9.50 -4.41 -1.09
N VAL A 237 -10.25 -3.76 -1.98
CA VAL A 237 -11.39 -2.90 -1.60
C VAL A 237 -12.47 -3.70 -0.87
N ASP A 238 -12.83 -4.88 -1.36
CA ASP A 238 -13.84 -5.75 -0.75
C ASP A 238 -13.36 -6.28 0.62
N ALA A 239 -12.21 -6.95 0.66
CA ALA A 239 -11.67 -7.51 1.89
C ALA A 239 -11.38 -6.42 2.95
N GLY A 240 -10.81 -5.30 2.52
CA GLY A 240 -10.53 -4.14 3.37
C GLY A 240 -11.79 -3.51 3.95
N THR A 241 -12.84 -3.32 3.14
CA THR A 241 -14.14 -2.78 3.62
C THR A 241 -14.77 -3.71 4.64
N ARG A 242 -14.66 -5.04 4.46
CA ARG A 242 -15.16 -6.01 5.45
C ARG A 242 -14.40 -5.92 6.77
N VAL A 243 -13.07 -5.84 6.73
CA VAL A 243 -12.29 -5.73 7.98
C VAL A 243 -12.53 -4.39 8.67
N CYS A 244 -12.56 -3.29 7.92
CA CYS A 244 -12.88 -1.97 8.46
C CYS A 244 -14.28 -1.96 9.12
N ARG A 245 -15.28 -2.60 8.51
CA ARG A 245 -16.59 -2.82 9.15
C ARG A 245 -16.46 -3.56 10.48
N PHE A 246 -15.71 -4.66 10.56
CA PHE A 246 -15.54 -5.39 11.81
C PHE A 246 -14.88 -4.53 12.89
N MET A 247 -13.89 -3.71 12.51
CA MET A 247 -13.25 -2.77 13.44
C MET A 247 -14.22 -1.69 13.93
N ILE A 248 -15.05 -1.13 13.04
CA ILE A 248 -16.09 -0.15 13.40
C ILE A 248 -17.12 -0.79 14.34
N GLN A 249 -17.59 -2.01 14.02
CA GLN A 249 -18.56 -2.73 14.83
C GLN A 249 -18.01 -3.07 16.21
N ASP A 250 -16.74 -3.47 16.31
CA ASP A 250 -16.09 -3.73 17.59
C ASP A 250 -15.95 -2.44 18.42
N LEU A 251 -15.48 -1.34 17.81
CA LEU A 251 -15.34 -0.05 18.48
C LEU A 251 -16.69 0.49 18.97
N VAL A 252 -17.69 0.57 18.09
CA VAL A 252 -19.05 1.04 18.42
C VAL A 252 -19.71 0.08 19.41
N GLY A 253 -19.42 -1.22 19.32
CA GLY A 253 -19.90 -2.26 20.22
C GLY A 253 -19.59 -2.01 21.70
N HIS A 254 -18.51 -1.28 22.01
CA HIS A 254 -18.16 -0.91 23.38
C HIS A 254 -19.15 0.10 23.98
N ALA A 255 -19.73 0.99 23.17
CA ALA A 255 -20.74 1.96 23.61
C ALA A 255 -22.17 1.44 23.37
N ILE A 256 -22.40 0.74 22.27
CA ILE A 256 -23.70 0.20 21.86
C ILE A 256 -23.56 -1.31 21.66
N PRO A 257 -23.85 -2.14 22.69
CA PRO A 257 -23.63 -3.58 22.65
C PRO A 257 -24.30 -4.31 21.47
N ALA A 258 -25.40 -3.76 20.94
CA ALA A 258 -26.06 -4.30 19.75
C ALA A 258 -25.12 -4.43 18.53
N PHE A 259 -24.13 -3.55 18.39
CA PHE A 259 -23.17 -3.59 17.27
C PHE A 259 -22.18 -4.76 17.35
N LYS A 260 -22.09 -5.46 18.49
CA LYS A 260 -21.30 -6.69 18.61
C LYS A 260 -21.93 -7.88 17.86
N GLU A 261 -23.22 -7.80 17.55
CA GLU A 261 -23.93 -8.85 16.81
C GLU A 261 -23.64 -8.79 15.30
N THR A 262 -22.52 -9.40 14.90
CA THR A 262 -22.02 -9.43 13.52
C THR A 262 -22.91 -10.19 12.52
N ARG A 263 -23.95 -10.88 13.01
CA ARG A 263 -24.96 -11.57 12.19
C ARG A 263 -26.13 -10.68 11.81
N ALA A 264 -26.33 -9.56 12.49
CA ALA A 264 -27.44 -8.66 12.23
C ALA A 264 -27.21 -7.87 10.93
N TRP A 265 -28.09 -8.08 9.94
CA TRP A 265 -28.01 -7.41 8.64
C TRP A 265 -28.01 -5.88 8.75
N GLY A 266 -28.84 -5.31 9.64
CA GLY A 266 -28.89 -3.86 9.86
C GLY A 266 -27.55 -3.28 10.31
N ASN A 267 -26.93 -3.89 11.33
CA ASN A 267 -25.63 -3.44 11.84
C ASN A 267 -24.52 -3.63 10.80
N ASN A 268 -24.62 -4.68 9.98
CA ASN A 268 -23.69 -4.94 8.90
C ASN A 268 -23.80 -3.87 7.81
N LEU A 269 -25.02 -3.51 7.41
CA LEU A 269 -25.28 -2.44 6.45
C LEU A 269 -24.74 -1.10 6.95
N ILE A 270 -25.02 -0.73 8.20
CA ILE A 270 -24.55 0.52 8.80
C ILE A 270 -23.02 0.52 8.87
N GLY A 271 -22.41 -0.54 9.39
CA GLY A 271 -20.95 -0.63 9.50
C GLY A 271 -20.24 -0.58 8.14
N SER A 272 -20.78 -1.26 7.12
CA SER A 272 -20.27 -1.17 5.74
C SER A 272 -20.45 0.23 5.15
N ALA A 273 -21.60 0.87 5.38
CA ALA A 273 -21.84 2.23 4.89
C ALA A 273 -20.85 3.23 5.50
N VAL A 274 -20.64 3.17 6.83
CA VAL A 274 -19.66 4.03 7.52
C VAL A 274 -18.26 3.76 6.99
N SER A 275 -17.87 2.48 6.86
CA SER A 275 -16.58 2.11 6.27
C SER A 275 -16.40 2.73 4.87
N CYS A 276 -17.37 2.55 3.98
CA CYS A 276 -17.34 3.08 2.62
C CYS A 276 -17.34 4.61 2.55
N VAL A 277 -18.01 5.29 3.47
CA VAL A 277 -17.94 6.76 3.55
C VAL A 277 -16.54 7.20 3.97
N LEU A 278 -15.94 6.55 4.98
CA LEU A 278 -14.61 6.92 5.49
C LEU A 278 -13.52 6.77 4.43
N TRP A 279 -13.35 5.58 3.84
CA TRP A 279 -12.32 5.40 2.80
C TRP A 279 -12.74 6.01 1.46
N GLY A 280 -14.05 6.03 1.16
CA GLY A 280 -14.58 6.59 -0.08
C GLY A 280 -14.41 8.11 -0.16
N TYR A 281 -14.49 8.81 0.98
CA TYR A 281 -14.14 10.23 1.04
C TYR A 281 -12.69 10.46 0.61
N LEU A 282 -11.75 9.63 1.07
CA LEU A 282 -10.33 9.74 0.69
C LEU A 282 -10.11 9.45 -0.80
N LEU A 283 -10.79 8.43 -1.35
CA LEU A 283 -10.75 8.13 -2.79
C LEU A 283 -11.30 9.31 -3.60
N TYR A 284 -12.48 9.81 -3.23
CA TYR A 284 -13.13 10.91 -3.94
C TYR A 284 -12.28 12.18 -3.89
N ALA A 285 -11.75 12.53 -2.70
CA ALA A 285 -10.84 13.65 -2.51
C ALA A 285 -9.60 13.52 -3.39
N GLY A 286 -8.96 12.35 -3.46
CA GLY A 286 -7.79 12.12 -4.32
C GLY A 286 -8.06 12.24 -5.83
N VAL A 287 -9.32 12.17 -6.25
CA VAL A 287 -9.74 12.35 -7.65
C VAL A 287 -10.08 13.80 -7.98
N ILE A 288 -10.66 14.56 -7.04
CA ILE A 288 -11.07 15.95 -7.27
C ILE A 288 -10.02 16.98 -6.85
N ASP A 289 -9.15 16.63 -5.90
CA ASP A 289 -8.12 17.52 -5.35
C ASP A 289 -6.72 16.96 -5.69
N PRO A 290 -6.03 17.55 -6.69
CA PRO A 290 -4.70 17.11 -7.08
C PRO A 290 -3.64 17.37 -6.00
N TYR A 291 -3.96 18.17 -4.97
CA TYR A 291 -3.06 18.48 -3.84
C TYR A 291 -3.57 17.92 -2.51
N GLY A 292 -4.64 17.12 -2.53
CA GLY A 292 -5.28 16.57 -1.33
C GLY A 292 -5.62 15.09 -1.45
N GLY A 293 -6.11 14.50 -0.36
CA GLY A 293 -6.50 13.10 -0.31
C GLY A 293 -5.31 12.14 -0.42
N ILE A 294 -5.34 11.22 -1.38
CA ILE A 294 -4.38 10.12 -1.48
C ILE A 294 -2.94 10.58 -1.76
N TRP A 295 -2.77 11.73 -2.42
CA TRP A 295 -1.46 12.22 -2.84
C TRP A 295 -0.60 12.72 -1.69
N THR A 296 -1.22 13.32 -0.66
CA THR A 296 -0.52 13.74 0.56
C THR A 296 -0.43 12.61 1.58
N MET A 297 -1.41 11.69 1.58
CA MET A 297 -1.46 10.56 2.51
C MET A 297 -0.65 9.34 2.06
N TRP A 298 -0.16 9.29 0.82
CA TRP A 298 0.65 8.17 0.33
C TRP A 298 1.85 7.86 1.24
N PRO A 299 2.58 8.87 1.78
CA PRO A 299 3.60 8.61 2.77
C PRO A 299 3.13 8.01 4.09
N LEU A 300 1.89 8.28 4.50
CA LEU A 300 1.28 7.71 5.71
C LEU A 300 0.82 6.27 5.51
N PHE A 301 0.46 5.90 4.28
CA PHE A 301 0.05 4.53 3.97
C PHE A 301 1.14 3.54 4.38
N GLY A 302 2.38 3.81 3.97
CA GLY A 302 3.54 3.01 4.35
C GLY A 302 3.76 2.94 5.86
N ALA A 303 3.67 4.08 6.54
CA ALA A 303 3.87 4.16 7.99
C ALA A 303 2.81 3.35 8.75
N THR A 304 1.54 3.47 8.33
CA THR A 304 0.40 2.73 8.90
C THR A 304 0.52 1.24 8.63
N ASN A 305 0.96 0.85 7.43
CA ASN A 305 1.20 -0.55 7.09
C ASN A 305 2.30 -1.16 7.97
N GLN A 306 3.40 -0.44 8.21
CA GLN A 306 4.47 -0.92 9.09
C GLN A 306 4.05 -0.96 10.57
N MET A 307 3.22 0.00 11.01
CA MET A 307 2.58 -0.06 12.32
C MET A 307 1.76 -1.35 12.48
N LEU A 308 0.91 -1.70 11.51
CA LEU A 308 0.12 -2.94 11.56
C LEU A 308 1.02 -4.18 11.63
N ALA A 309 2.13 -4.20 10.89
CA ALA A 309 3.10 -5.30 10.93
C ALA A 309 3.75 -5.42 12.32
N ALA A 310 4.15 -4.29 12.91
CA ALA A 310 4.73 -4.25 14.26
C ALA A 310 3.73 -4.74 15.32
N ILE A 311 2.44 -4.38 15.19
CA ILE A 311 1.37 -4.86 16.08
C ILE A 311 1.19 -6.37 15.94
N ALA A 312 1.12 -6.89 14.71
CA ALA A 312 0.93 -8.31 14.45
C ALA A 312 2.09 -9.15 15.01
N LEU A 313 3.34 -8.76 14.77
CA LEU A 313 4.50 -9.49 15.29
C LEU A 313 4.65 -9.33 16.81
N SER A 314 4.26 -8.18 17.38
CA SER A 314 4.18 -8.00 18.84
C SER A 314 3.17 -8.97 19.45
N LEU A 315 2.01 -9.13 18.81
CA LEU A 315 0.99 -10.11 19.22
C LEU A 315 1.54 -11.54 19.15
N CYS A 316 2.15 -11.94 18.02
CA CYS A 316 2.78 -13.26 17.88
C CYS A 316 3.83 -13.50 18.98
N THR A 317 4.64 -12.50 19.30
CA THR A 317 5.62 -12.57 20.39
C THR A 317 4.93 -12.83 21.73
N VAL A 318 3.92 -12.04 22.09
CA VAL A 318 3.16 -12.22 23.34
C VAL A 318 2.52 -13.61 23.41
N VAL A 319 1.96 -14.11 22.30
CA VAL A 319 1.36 -15.44 22.22
C VAL A 319 2.40 -16.54 22.49
N LEU A 320 3.59 -16.47 21.91
CA LEU A 320 4.66 -17.44 22.17
C LEU A 320 5.06 -17.50 23.66
N PHE A 321 5.14 -16.36 24.34
CA PHE A 321 5.38 -16.31 25.79
C PHE A 321 4.21 -16.87 26.60
N LYS A 322 2.97 -16.61 26.19
CA LYS A 322 1.77 -17.19 26.82
C LYS A 322 1.70 -18.71 26.65
N MET A 323 2.21 -19.24 25.54
CA MET A 323 2.26 -20.68 25.23
C MET A 323 3.47 -21.40 25.85
N LYS A 324 4.36 -20.70 26.57
CA LYS A 324 5.63 -21.26 27.08
C LYS A 324 6.57 -21.78 25.99
N ARG A 325 6.56 -21.09 24.85
CA ARG A 325 7.41 -21.37 23.68
C ARG A 325 8.46 -20.26 23.49
N GLU A 326 8.92 -19.63 24.57
CA GLU A 326 9.85 -18.49 24.53
C GLU A 326 11.18 -18.78 23.82
N ARG A 327 11.61 -20.06 23.74
CA ARG A 327 12.79 -20.47 22.97
C ARG A 327 12.73 -20.09 21.50
N TYR A 328 11.52 -19.92 20.96
CA TYR A 328 11.26 -19.54 19.57
C TYR A 328 10.93 -18.05 19.41
N ALA A 329 10.80 -17.29 20.50
CA ALA A 329 10.36 -15.90 20.45
C ALA A 329 11.33 -14.99 19.68
N TRP A 330 12.59 -15.37 19.52
CA TRP A 330 13.54 -14.60 18.71
C TRP A 330 13.09 -14.44 17.25
N VAL A 331 12.36 -15.42 16.71
CA VAL A 331 11.84 -15.39 15.33
C VAL A 331 10.88 -14.23 15.12
N THR A 332 10.16 -13.81 16.15
CA THR A 332 9.24 -12.66 16.10
C THR A 332 9.85 -11.39 16.68
N ILE A 333 10.68 -11.50 17.73
CA ILE A 333 11.30 -10.33 18.39
C ILE A 333 12.25 -9.59 17.46
N VAL A 334 13.12 -10.29 16.74
CA VAL A 334 14.11 -9.65 15.84
C VAL A 334 13.44 -8.79 14.77
N PRO A 335 12.48 -9.32 13.96
CA PRO A 335 11.78 -8.49 12.99
C PRO A 335 10.90 -7.42 13.66
N THR A 336 10.28 -7.69 14.80
CA THR A 336 9.51 -6.67 15.54
C THR A 336 10.40 -5.49 15.94
N ALA A 337 11.56 -5.75 16.53
CA ALA A 337 12.48 -4.71 16.99
C ALA A 337 12.95 -3.84 15.83
N TRP A 338 13.32 -4.46 14.71
CA TRP A 338 13.70 -3.75 13.49
C TRP A 338 12.57 -2.87 12.96
N LEU A 339 11.36 -3.43 12.82
CA LEU A 339 10.20 -2.68 12.33
C LEU A 339 9.79 -1.54 13.26
N VAL A 340 9.84 -1.74 14.58
CA VAL A 340 9.56 -0.67 15.54
C VAL A 340 10.58 0.46 15.39
N VAL A 341 11.87 0.14 15.28
CA VAL A 341 12.91 1.15 15.05
C VAL A 341 12.65 1.91 13.75
N CYS A 342 12.42 1.22 12.63
CA CYS A 342 12.17 1.87 11.34
C CYS A 342 10.88 2.72 11.37
N THR A 343 9.78 2.16 11.88
CA THR A 343 8.47 2.82 11.88
C THR A 343 8.46 4.05 12.78
N VAL A 344 9.00 3.94 14.00
CA VAL A 344 9.07 5.06 14.93
C VAL A 344 10.01 6.14 14.42
N THR A 345 11.21 5.77 13.93
CA THR A 345 12.17 6.75 13.42
C THR A 345 11.61 7.49 12.21
N ALA A 346 11.09 6.78 11.21
CA ALA A 346 10.55 7.38 10.01
C ALA A 346 9.29 8.21 10.29
N GLY A 347 8.42 7.73 11.19
CA GLY A 347 7.23 8.47 11.62
C GLY A 347 7.59 9.77 12.34
N LEU A 348 8.57 9.74 13.23
CA LEU A 348 9.08 10.94 13.90
C LEU A 348 9.75 11.90 12.90
N GLU A 349 10.53 11.40 11.95
CA GLU A 349 11.12 12.23 10.89
C GLU A 349 10.03 12.89 10.02
N LYS A 350 8.97 12.16 9.65
CA LYS A 350 7.85 12.75 8.91
C LYS A 350 7.10 13.82 9.69
N VAL A 351 7.04 13.73 11.02
CA VAL A 351 6.37 14.76 11.84
C VAL A 351 7.30 15.94 12.10
N LEU A 352 8.52 15.67 12.56
CA LEU A 352 9.40 16.64 13.24
C LEU A 352 10.66 17.02 12.45
N SER A 353 10.94 16.43 11.29
CA SER A 353 12.15 16.77 10.54
C SER A 353 12.18 18.27 10.22
N PRO A 354 13.34 18.93 10.38
CA PRO A 354 13.50 20.34 10.04
C PRO A 354 13.53 20.58 8.53
N ASP A 355 13.74 19.54 7.70
CA ASP A 355 13.68 19.66 6.24
C ASP A 355 12.22 19.66 5.75
N PRO A 356 11.73 20.75 5.12
CA PRO A 356 10.37 20.84 4.56
C PRO A 356 10.04 19.78 3.50
N LYS A 357 11.04 19.11 2.91
CA LYS A 357 10.81 18.00 1.98
C LYS A 357 10.42 16.70 2.68
N VAL A 358 10.73 16.59 3.98
CA VAL A 358 10.51 15.37 4.77
C VAL A 358 9.46 15.60 5.85
N GLY A 359 9.60 16.67 6.64
CA GLY A 359 8.79 16.92 7.82
C GLY A 359 7.53 17.76 7.54
N PHE A 360 6.36 17.22 7.82
CA PHE A 360 5.06 17.87 7.62
C PHE A 360 4.94 19.18 8.39
N LEU A 361 5.40 19.26 9.66
CA LEU A 361 5.31 20.50 10.43
C LEU A 361 6.23 21.60 9.88
N SER A 362 7.42 21.23 9.40
CA SER A 362 8.35 22.19 8.78
C SER A 362 7.83 22.68 7.41
N HIS A 363 7.16 21.80 6.66
CA HIS A 363 6.48 22.14 5.41
C HIS A 363 5.31 23.10 5.65
N ALA A 364 4.44 22.78 6.63
CA ALA A 364 3.34 23.64 7.05
C ALA A 364 3.84 25.02 7.49
N ALA A 365 4.93 25.08 8.27
CA ALA A 365 5.55 26.33 8.70
C ALA A 365 6.04 27.16 7.50
N LYS A 366 6.75 26.54 6.54
CA LYS A 366 7.22 27.20 5.32
C LYS A 366 6.07 27.81 4.52
N PHE A 367 4.99 27.05 4.31
CA PHE A 367 3.81 27.54 3.59
C PHE A 367 3.06 28.62 4.40
N SER A 368 2.98 28.50 5.72
CA SER A 368 2.36 29.51 6.60
C SER A 368 3.10 30.84 6.55
N HIS A 369 4.44 30.81 6.56
CA HIS A 369 5.27 32.01 6.43
C HIS A 369 5.06 32.70 5.08
N ALA A 370 5.11 31.95 3.98
CA ALA A 370 4.86 32.50 2.66
C ALA A 370 3.43 33.05 2.50
N LEU A 371 2.43 32.38 3.09
CA LEU A 371 1.05 32.85 3.11
C LEU A 371 0.93 34.20 3.85
N ALA A 372 1.61 34.36 4.99
CA ALA A 372 1.64 35.62 5.74
C ALA A 372 2.29 36.76 4.94
N GLU A 373 3.24 36.45 4.06
CA GLU A 373 3.91 37.39 3.15
C GLU A 373 3.15 37.60 1.82
N ASN A 374 1.96 37.01 1.65
CA ASN A 374 1.19 37.00 0.40
C ASN A 374 1.96 36.43 -0.81
N GLN A 375 2.91 35.52 -0.57
CA GLN A 375 3.67 34.84 -1.61
C GLN A 375 3.08 33.47 -1.91
N VAL A 376 2.86 33.16 -3.19
CA VAL A 376 2.40 31.85 -3.63
C VAL A 376 3.60 30.94 -3.90
N LEU A 377 3.70 29.84 -3.16
CA LEU A 377 4.72 28.81 -3.36
C LEU A 377 4.17 27.63 -4.17
N ALA A 378 4.95 27.17 -5.15
CA ALA A 378 4.69 25.90 -5.82
C ALA A 378 4.72 24.74 -4.81
N PRO A 379 3.83 23.74 -4.96
CA PRO A 379 2.95 23.51 -6.12
C PRO A 379 1.61 24.26 -6.09
N ALA A 380 1.28 24.98 -5.01
CA ALA A 380 0.04 25.76 -4.94
C ALA A 380 0.05 26.91 -5.96
N LYS A 381 -1.11 27.19 -6.55
CA LYS A 381 -1.33 28.25 -7.56
C LYS A 381 -2.10 29.45 -7.02
N SER A 382 -2.67 29.34 -5.83
CA SER A 382 -3.41 30.41 -5.16
C SER A 382 -3.21 30.39 -3.65
N LEU A 383 -3.50 31.50 -2.98
CA LEU A 383 -3.46 31.60 -1.52
C LEU A 383 -4.45 30.63 -0.85
N THR A 384 -5.61 30.37 -1.46
CA THR A 384 -6.57 29.37 -1.00
C THR A 384 -5.99 27.96 -1.04
N GLU A 385 -5.26 27.63 -2.12
CA GLU A 385 -4.58 26.34 -2.24
C GLU A 385 -3.44 26.20 -1.23
N MET A 386 -2.72 27.27 -0.92
CA MET A 386 -1.72 27.23 0.16
C MET A 386 -2.35 26.89 1.51
N GLY A 387 -3.51 27.47 1.84
CA GLY A 387 -4.24 27.13 3.06
C GLY A 387 -4.64 25.65 3.12
N ARG A 388 -4.98 25.05 1.98
CA ARG A 388 -5.28 23.60 1.90
C ARG A 388 -4.04 22.74 2.11
N VAL A 389 -2.90 23.11 1.51
CA VAL A 389 -1.62 22.41 1.72
C VAL A 389 -1.26 22.42 3.21
N ILE A 390 -1.34 23.57 3.86
CA ILE A 390 -1.06 23.71 5.30
C ILE A 390 -2.01 22.83 6.13
N PHE A 391 -3.31 22.82 5.82
CA PHE A 391 -4.27 21.97 6.53
C PHE A 391 -3.94 20.48 6.35
N ASN A 392 -3.65 20.05 5.12
CA ASN A 392 -3.28 18.68 4.83
C ASN A 392 -2.01 18.27 5.57
N ASP A 393 -0.99 19.13 5.63
CA ASP A 393 0.24 18.86 6.39
C ASP A 393 -0.03 18.66 7.89
N TYR A 394 -0.92 19.45 8.50
CA TYR A 394 -1.29 19.27 9.91
C TYR A 394 -2.07 17.97 10.14
N VAL A 395 -2.98 17.62 9.22
CA VAL A 395 -3.67 16.33 9.26
C VAL A 395 -2.65 15.20 9.16
N ASP A 396 -1.70 15.29 8.23
CA ASP A 396 -0.72 14.24 7.99
C ASP A 396 0.27 14.10 9.16
N ALA A 397 0.72 15.21 9.73
CA ALA A 397 1.53 15.23 10.96
C ALA A 397 0.79 14.58 12.14
N THR A 398 -0.51 14.87 12.29
CA THR A 398 -1.33 14.31 13.37
C THR A 398 -1.50 12.81 13.20
N LEU A 399 -1.80 12.34 11.99
CA LEU A 399 -1.96 10.92 11.69
C LEU A 399 -0.65 10.14 11.85
N ALA A 400 0.48 10.70 11.40
CA ALA A 400 1.79 10.09 11.62
C ALA A 400 2.13 10.00 13.12
N GLY A 401 1.92 11.09 13.87
CA GLY A 401 2.14 11.11 15.31
C GLY A 401 1.27 10.10 16.06
N LEU A 402 0.00 9.96 15.66
CA LEU A 402 -0.91 8.95 16.18
C LEU A 402 -0.41 7.53 15.89
N ALA A 403 0.03 7.26 14.66
CA ALA A 403 0.56 5.94 14.29
C ALA A 403 1.78 5.57 15.14
N VAL A 404 2.74 6.49 15.31
CA VAL A 404 3.91 6.30 16.19
C VAL A 404 3.47 6.02 17.63
N SER A 405 2.52 6.80 18.15
CA SER A 405 2.00 6.64 19.51
C SER A 405 1.38 5.26 19.72
N ILE A 406 0.58 4.77 18.75
CA ILE A 406 -0.03 3.45 18.80
C ILE A 406 1.03 2.34 18.85
N VAL A 407 2.08 2.42 18.01
CA VAL A 407 3.18 1.44 18.03
C VAL A 407 3.83 1.39 19.41
N VAL A 408 4.19 2.55 19.97
CA VAL A 408 4.84 2.64 21.29
C VAL A 408 3.95 2.06 22.38
N ILE A 409 2.65 2.39 22.37
CA ILE A 409 1.67 1.86 23.32
C ILE A 409 1.59 0.33 23.19
N VAL A 410 1.46 -0.21 21.97
CA VAL A 410 1.38 -1.67 21.76
C VAL A 410 2.64 -2.37 22.25
N VAL A 411 3.83 -1.83 21.98
CA VAL A 411 5.10 -2.40 22.48
C VAL A 411 5.14 -2.39 24.02
N ALA A 412 4.70 -1.30 24.66
CA ALA A 412 4.61 -1.23 26.12
C ALA A 412 3.63 -2.28 26.67
N TYR A 413 2.45 -2.42 26.07
CA TYR A 413 1.46 -3.45 26.44
C TYR A 413 2.00 -4.86 26.21
N ALA A 414 2.73 -5.10 25.12
CA ALA A 414 3.37 -6.38 24.82
C ALA A 414 4.41 -6.72 25.89
N PHE A 415 5.25 -5.76 26.28
CA PHE A 415 6.23 -5.95 27.35
C PHE A 415 5.57 -6.30 28.69
N VAL A 416 4.54 -5.56 29.09
CA VAL A 416 3.77 -5.86 30.33
C VAL A 416 3.15 -7.26 30.26
N SER A 417 2.58 -7.61 29.11
CA SER A 417 1.95 -8.92 28.90
C SER A 417 2.96 -10.07 28.94
N ILE A 418 4.15 -9.89 28.36
CA ILE A 418 5.26 -10.85 28.41
C ILE A 418 5.74 -11.03 29.85
N ARG A 419 5.90 -9.95 30.63
CA ARG A 419 6.30 -10.05 32.05
C ARG A 419 5.28 -10.85 32.87
N ARG A 420 3.98 -10.59 32.67
CA ARG A 420 2.90 -11.36 33.31
C ARG A 420 2.94 -12.83 32.90
N ALA A 421 3.08 -13.10 31.60
CA ALA A 421 3.16 -14.47 31.08
C ALA A 421 4.37 -15.21 31.66
N ARG A 422 5.53 -14.57 31.80
CA ARG A 422 6.73 -15.18 32.40
C ARG A 422 6.58 -15.48 33.90
N ALA A 423 5.80 -14.69 34.63
CA ALA A 423 5.56 -14.91 36.06
C ALA A 423 4.68 -16.14 36.33
N THR A 424 3.78 -16.50 35.41
CA THR A 424 2.95 -17.71 35.51
C THR A 424 3.72 -18.92 35.01
N PRO A 425 3.85 -20.04 35.74
CA PRO A 425 4.60 -21.21 35.26
C PRO A 425 3.88 -22.00 34.15
N GLN A 426 2.55 -21.94 34.08
CA GLN A 426 1.74 -22.66 33.09
C GLN A 426 1.40 -21.81 31.86
N SER A 427 1.03 -22.48 30.77
CA SER A 427 0.49 -21.83 29.57
C SER A 427 -0.82 -21.12 29.90
N THR A 428 -0.95 -19.87 29.46
CA THR A 428 -2.17 -19.05 29.61
C THR A 428 -2.82 -18.76 28.26
N ALA A 429 -2.40 -19.45 27.20
CA ALA A 429 -3.02 -19.35 25.88
C ALA A 429 -4.33 -20.18 25.88
N ILE A 430 -5.42 -19.54 25.46
CA ILE A 430 -6.75 -20.16 25.38
C ILE A 430 -7.20 -20.07 23.92
N GLU A 431 -7.51 -21.22 23.33
CA GLU A 431 -8.09 -21.28 21.99
C GLU A 431 -9.60 -20.97 22.04
N ILE A 432 -10.07 -20.20 21.07
CA ILE A 432 -11.49 -19.86 20.94
C ILE A 432 -12.19 -21.06 20.28
N GLY A 433 -13.14 -21.67 20.98
CA GLY A 433 -13.93 -22.79 20.47
C GLY A 433 -13.46 -24.18 20.91
N GLY A 434 -12.32 -24.28 21.60
CA GLY A 434 -11.93 -25.48 22.35
C GLY A 434 -12.77 -25.64 23.63
N PRO A 435 -12.89 -26.86 24.19
CA PRO A 435 -13.53 -27.05 25.49
C PRO A 435 -12.85 -26.14 26.52
N ALA A 436 -13.66 -25.35 27.24
CA ALA A 436 -13.18 -24.35 28.18
C ALA A 436 -12.14 -24.95 29.14
N GLY A 437 -10.88 -24.49 29.06
CA GLY A 437 -9.80 -24.92 29.94
C GLY A 437 -8.71 -25.80 29.30
N ALA A 438 -8.78 -26.16 28.02
CA ALA A 438 -7.67 -26.81 27.33
C ALA A 438 -6.53 -25.80 27.06
N ALA A 439 -5.58 -25.71 27.99
CA ALA A 439 -4.30 -25.04 27.72
C ALA A 439 -3.62 -25.75 26.54
N VAL A 440 -3.05 -24.96 25.61
CA VAL A 440 -2.36 -25.48 24.42
C VAL A 440 -1.37 -26.57 24.83
N GLY A 441 -1.71 -27.82 24.49
CA GLY A 441 -0.90 -28.99 24.81
C GLY A 441 0.44 -28.94 24.07
N HIS A 442 1.48 -29.45 24.72
CA HIS A 442 2.79 -29.66 24.10
C HIS A 442 2.68 -30.74 23.01
N GLY A 443 2.39 -30.31 21.78
CA GLY A 443 2.64 -31.04 20.53
C GLY A 443 3.76 -30.36 19.75
#